data_AF-A0A932JTK9-F1
#
_entry.id   AF-A0A932JTK9-F1
#
_cell.length_a   1.000
_cell.length_b   1.000
_cell.length_c   1.000
_cell.angle_alpha   90.00
_cell.angle_beta   90.00
_cell.angle_gamma   90.00
#
_symmetry.space_group_name_H-M   'P 1'
#
loop_
_entity.id
_entity.type
_entity.pdbx_description
1 polymer ?
#
loop_
_entity_poly.entity_id
_entity_poly.type
_entity_poly.pdbx_seq_one_letter_code
_entity_poly.pdbx_strand_id
1 'polypeptide(L)'
;MPPRPERAPTAGELSALRWDRPGTGRLLRSARAVTANSRFARRDNAKWVPAARRARVVYFGAPAVRPAPAPKGLPRRFVLCASRRAEYKGLDVLVFAWTALADIPLVLCGQDHSRGGLGRFARRLGVERSIVDLGRVPHSRMQALLARAEALVLPSRRDTLGGVVLEALAAGTPVVASRVGGVPELMRHGREGLFVPPKEPAALARALRRLWNDPVLRRRLAAGALKRSRRFTWLAACAAYARLAGLKPGARVAVVVWENGRDQTAAALRRNAVAGLRALGYRASGAAWAGRRPSRAPLEALSRTRPDAWVVFLLRYREVAVLARFFEDRDLRPLVNLC
;
A
#
# COMPACT_ATOMS: atom_id res chain seq x y z
N MET A 1 -8.62 25.62 -32.09
CA MET A 1 -7.43 24.80 -31.77
C MET A 1 -7.81 23.77 -30.71
N PRO A 2 -7.62 22.47 -30.94
CA PRO A 2 -7.82 21.45 -29.90
C PRO A 2 -6.86 21.72 -28.72
N PRO A 3 -7.28 21.45 -27.47
CA PRO A 3 -6.49 21.75 -26.28
C PRO A 3 -5.16 21.00 -26.31
N ARG A 4 -4.06 21.70 -25.98
CA ARG A 4 -2.74 21.09 -25.77
C ARG A 4 -2.86 19.94 -24.74
N PRO A 5 -2.46 18.70 -25.06
CA PRO A 5 -2.43 17.63 -24.06
C PRO A 5 -1.25 17.83 -23.09
N GLU A 6 -1.62 17.92 -21.79
CA GLU A 6 -0.89 17.75 -20.52
C GLU A 6 0.63 18.04 -20.44
N ARG A 7 1.04 18.76 -19.38
CA ARG A 7 2.29 18.43 -18.66
C ARG A 7 1.97 17.76 -17.32
N ALA A 8 2.00 16.44 -17.30
CA ALA A 8 2.50 15.68 -16.15
C ALA A 8 4.00 15.47 -16.42
N PRO A 9 5.00 15.74 -15.54
CA PRO A 9 5.08 15.55 -14.08
C PRO A 9 5.96 16.63 -13.33
N THR A 10 6.29 16.42 -12.04
CA THR A 10 7.46 16.99 -11.29
C THR A 10 7.94 16.12 -10.12
N ALA A 11 9.20 15.89 -9.78
CA ALA A 11 10.49 15.96 -10.46
C ALA A 11 11.57 15.24 -9.61
N GLY A 12 11.30 14.86 -8.36
CA GLY A 12 11.83 13.55 -7.89
C GLY A 12 11.20 12.41 -8.70
N GLU A 13 9.95 12.63 -9.14
CA GLU A 13 9.16 11.85 -10.09
C GLU A 13 9.94 11.57 -11.38
N LEU A 14 9.86 10.34 -11.87
CA LEU A 14 10.65 9.77 -12.96
C LEU A 14 12.17 9.65 -12.70
N SER A 15 12.84 10.65 -12.13
CA SER A 15 14.31 10.74 -12.05
C SER A 15 14.99 9.58 -11.29
N ALA A 16 14.39 9.05 -10.21
CA ALA A 16 14.92 7.83 -9.58
C ALA A 16 14.32 6.51 -10.14
N LEU A 17 13.27 6.59 -10.98
CA LEU A 17 12.31 5.51 -11.16
C LEU A 17 12.67 4.49 -12.23
N ARG A 18 13.60 4.78 -13.15
CA ARG A 18 13.93 3.86 -14.27
C ARG A 18 12.64 3.22 -14.84
N TRP A 19 11.52 3.96 -14.93
CA TRP A 19 10.24 3.34 -15.30
C TRP A 19 10.36 2.90 -16.74
N ASP A 20 10.48 1.59 -16.90
CA ASP A 20 10.50 0.89 -18.15
C ASP A 20 9.08 0.78 -18.69
N ARG A 21 8.56 1.90 -19.23
CA ARG A 21 7.25 1.95 -19.87
C ARG A 21 7.14 0.98 -21.05
N PRO A 22 8.14 0.87 -21.96
CA PRO A 22 8.08 -0.11 -23.05
C PRO A 22 7.99 -1.54 -22.54
N GLY A 23 8.80 -1.91 -21.55
CA GLY A 23 8.76 -3.22 -20.89
C GLY A 23 7.45 -3.46 -20.17
N THR A 24 6.90 -2.45 -19.49
CA THR A 24 5.57 -2.52 -18.88
C THR A 24 4.50 -2.79 -19.93
N GLY A 25 4.52 -2.04 -21.04
CA GLY A 25 3.58 -2.22 -22.15
C GLY A 25 3.67 -3.61 -22.78
N ARG A 26 4.89 -4.12 -23.00
CA ARG A 26 5.15 -5.50 -23.46
C ARG A 26 4.55 -6.53 -22.50
N LEU A 27 4.90 -6.47 -21.23
CA LEU A 27 4.40 -7.37 -20.20
C LEU A 27 2.86 -7.35 -20.09
N LEU A 28 2.22 -6.18 -20.18
CA LEU A 28 0.76 -6.10 -20.13
C LEU A 28 0.08 -6.68 -21.37
N ARG A 29 0.73 -6.67 -22.54
CA ARG A 29 0.20 -7.29 -23.77
C ARG A 29 0.33 -8.81 -23.76
N SER A 30 1.40 -9.35 -23.17
CA SER A 30 1.57 -10.80 -23.01
C SER A 30 0.80 -11.38 -21.83
N ALA A 31 0.33 -10.55 -20.90
CA ALA A 31 -0.44 -10.98 -19.74
C ALA A 31 -1.76 -11.68 -20.11
N ARG A 32 -2.05 -12.80 -19.45
CA ARG A 32 -3.35 -13.48 -19.52
C ARG A 32 -4.47 -12.58 -19.01
N ALA A 33 -4.20 -11.82 -17.96
CA ALA A 33 -5.11 -10.86 -17.39
C ALA A 33 -4.32 -9.73 -16.72
N VAL A 34 -4.88 -8.53 -16.75
CA VAL A 34 -4.33 -7.38 -16.03
C VAL A 34 -5.31 -6.96 -14.95
N THR A 35 -4.81 -6.73 -13.74
CA THR A 35 -5.58 -6.18 -12.63
C THR A 35 -4.95 -4.88 -12.13
N ALA A 36 -5.74 -4.07 -11.44
CA ALA A 36 -5.25 -2.89 -10.72
C ALA A 36 -5.82 -2.90 -9.30
N ASN A 37 -5.00 -2.48 -8.33
CA ASN A 37 -5.38 -2.50 -6.92
C ASN A 37 -6.46 -1.45 -6.55
N SER A 38 -6.74 -0.49 -7.42
CA SER A 38 -7.82 0.50 -7.30
C SER A 38 -8.25 1.02 -8.68
N ARG A 39 -9.42 1.68 -8.77
CA ARG A 39 -9.84 2.39 -9.97
C ARG A 39 -8.90 3.57 -10.26
N PHE A 40 -8.42 4.25 -9.22
CA PHE A 40 -7.40 5.28 -9.35
C PHE A 40 -6.13 4.73 -10.01
N ALA A 41 -5.57 3.62 -9.51
CA ALA A 41 -4.35 3.02 -10.03
C ALA A 41 -4.52 2.60 -11.50
N ARG A 42 -5.68 2.04 -11.86
CA ARG A 42 -6.03 1.74 -13.26
C ARG A 42 -5.97 2.98 -14.15
N ARG A 43 -6.67 4.04 -13.75
CA ARG A 43 -6.74 5.30 -14.52
C ARG A 43 -5.38 5.98 -14.61
N ASP A 44 -4.64 6.00 -13.50
CA ASP A 44 -3.34 6.64 -13.40
C ASP A 44 -2.28 5.92 -14.26
N ASN A 45 -2.25 4.59 -14.22
CA ASN A 45 -1.40 3.79 -15.12
C ASN A 45 -1.80 3.95 -16.60
N ALA A 46 -3.11 4.04 -16.89
CA ALA A 46 -3.63 4.19 -18.25
C ALA A 46 -3.23 5.50 -18.94
N LYS A 47 -2.79 6.53 -18.19
CA LYS A 47 -2.20 7.75 -18.76
C LYS A 47 -0.88 7.46 -19.49
N TRP A 48 -0.17 6.42 -19.07
CA TRP A 48 1.19 6.11 -19.54
C TRP A 48 1.26 4.81 -20.33
N VAL A 49 0.43 3.83 -19.99
CA VAL A 49 0.36 2.53 -20.67
C VAL A 49 -1.11 2.25 -21.01
N PRO A 50 -1.56 2.53 -22.25
CA PRO A 50 -2.98 2.42 -22.63
C PRO A 50 -3.62 1.06 -22.33
N ALA A 51 -2.84 -0.03 -22.39
CA ALA A 51 -3.30 -1.38 -22.05
C ALA A 51 -3.86 -1.50 -20.61
N ALA A 52 -3.40 -0.64 -19.68
CA ALA A 52 -3.90 -0.60 -18.31
C ALA A 52 -5.39 -0.21 -18.22
N ARG A 53 -5.98 0.43 -19.24
CA ARG A 53 -7.43 0.77 -19.26
C ARG A 53 -8.33 -0.45 -19.10
N ARG A 54 -7.88 -1.60 -19.61
CA ARG A 54 -8.60 -2.88 -19.56
C ARG A 54 -8.40 -3.64 -18.24
N ALA A 55 -7.58 -3.13 -17.32
CA ALA A 55 -7.31 -3.80 -16.06
C ALA A 55 -8.59 -3.95 -15.23
N ARG A 56 -8.82 -5.15 -14.69
CA ARG A 56 -9.91 -5.41 -13.74
C ARG A 56 -9.51 -4.91 -12.36
N VAL A 57 -10.42 -4.26 -11.65
CA VAL A 57 -10.11 -3.76 -10.30
C VAL A 57 -10.22 -4.90 -9.30
N VAL A 58 -9.12 -5.16 -8.58
CA VAL A 58 -9.04 -6.14 -7.51
C VAL A 58 -8.37 -5.49 -6.31
N TYR A 59 -9.19 -5.07 -5.34
CA TYR A 59 -8.72 -4.49 -4.09
C TYR A 59 -7.98 -5.53 -3.26
N PHE A 60 -6.99 -5.08 -2.49
CA PHE A 60 -6.31 -5.90 -1.49
C PHE A 60 -7.15 -6.02 -0.20
N GLY A 61 -6.63 -6.75 0.78
CA GLY A 61 -7.17 -6.78 2.13
C GLY A 61 -6.11 -6.53 3.20
N ALA A 62 -6.55 -6.55 4.45
CA ALA A 62 -5.64 -6.53 5.60
C ALA A 62 -4.86 -7.87 5.68
N PRO A 63 -3.59 -7.85 6.14
CA PRO A 63 -2.78 -9.06 6.30
C PRO A 63 -3.50 -10.15 7.10
N ALA A 64 -3.39 -11.40 6.66
CA ALA A 64 -3.94 -12.56 7.36
C ALA A 64 -3.04 -13.06 8.52
N VAL A 65 -1.93 -12.35 8.80
CA VAL A 65 -0.94 -12.74 9.80
C VAL A 65 -1.51 -12.50 11.20
N ARG A 66 -1.35 -13.48 12.09
CA ARG A 66 -1.69 -13.30 13.51
C ARG A 66 -0.89 -12.13 14.09
N PRO A 67 -1.55 -11.13 14.69
CA PRO A 67 -0.84 -9.99 15.25
C PRO A 67 0.07 -10.43 16.40
N ALA A 68 1.32 -9.98 16.35
CA ALA A 68 2.22 -10.02 17.49
C ALA A 68 1.89 -8.84 18.44
N PRO A 69 2.29 -8.90 19.72
CA PRO A 69 2.04 -7.81 20.67
C PRO A 69 2.55 -6.45 20.16
N ALA A 70 1.82 -5.38 20.54
CA ALA A 70 2.23 -4.02 20.22
C ALA A 70 3.60 -3.68 20.86
N PRO A 71 4.39 -2.78 20.25
CA PRO A 71 5.62 -2.27 20.85
C PRO A 71 5.41 -1.74 22.28
N LYS A 72 6.46 -1.85 23.11
CA LYS A 72 6.51 -1.25 24.46
C LYS A 72 6.69 0.27 24.37
N GLY A 73 6.40 1.00 25.45
CA GLY A 73 6.61 2.45 25.54
C GLY A 73 5.56 3.31 24.81
N LEU A 74 4.42 2.73 24.44
CA LEU A 74 3.33 3.47 23.80
C LEU A 74 2.56 4.30 24.84
N PRO A 75 2.15 5.54 24.51
CA PRO A 75 1.20 6.29 25.31
C PRO A 75 -0.11 5.53 25.53
N ARG A 76 -0.84 5.86 26.61
CA ARG A 76 -2.15 5.24 26.91
C ARG A 76 -3.18 5.48 25.80
N ARG A 77 -3.20 6.70 25.27
CA ARG A 77 -4.02 7.14 24.12
C ARG A 77 -3.08 7.82 23.13
N PHE A 78 -3.24 7.56 21.84
CA PHE A 78 -2.42 8.19 20.81
C PHE A 78 -3.10 8.15 19.44
N VAL A 79 -2.67 9.06 18.57
CA VAL A 79 -2.93 8.99 17.12
C VAL A 79 -1.73 8.33 16.45
N LEU A 80 -1.99 7.42 15.51
CA LEU A 80 -0.95 6.70 14.78
C LEU A 80 -0.80 7.23 13.36
N CYS A 81 0.43 7.52 12.94
CA CYS A 81 0.79 7.65 11.52
C CYS A 81 1.75 6.52 11.13
N ALA A 82 1.22 5.53 10.42
CA ALA A 82 1.99 4.41 9.90
C ALA A 82 2.29 4.62 8.40
N SER A 83 3.46 5.20 8.10
CA SER A 83 3.87 5.52 6.73
C SER A 83 5.38 5.64 6.57
N ARG A 84 5.88 5.37 5.35
CA ARG A 84 7.21 5.82 4.92
C ARG A 84 7.27 7.35 5.00
N ARG A 85 8.43 7.90 5.40
CA ARG A 85 8.67 9.37 5.43
C ARG A 85 9.14 9.89 4.09
N ALA A 86 8.33 9.64 3.07
CA ALA A 86 8.57 10.14 1.72
C ALA A 86 7.73 11.41 1.50
N GLU A 87 8.19 12.29 0.63
CA GLU A 87 7.55 13.57 0.34
C GLU A 87 6.05 13.44 -0.01
N TYR A 88 5.70 12.48 -0.86
CA TYR A 88 4.31 12.24 -1.28
C TYR A 88 3.40 11.75 -0.14
N LYS A 89 3.96 11.37 1.02
CA LYS A 89 3.20 10.90 2.18
C LYS A 89 2.75 12.03 3.11
N GLY A 90 3.24 13.26 2.94
CA GLY A 90 2.67 14.43 3.62
C GLY A 90 2.95 14.54 5.12
N LEU A 91 4.03 13.92 5.62
CA LEU A 91 4.32 13.93 7.06
C LEU A 91 4.75 15.32 7.57
N ASP A 92 5.24 16.18 6.70
CA ASP A 92 5.47 17.59 7.00
C ASP A 92 4.16 18.33 7.30
N VAL A 93 3.09 18.06 6.53
CA VAL A 93 1.74 18.60 6.82
C VAL A 93 1.25 18.11 8.19
N LEU A 94 1.52 16.85 8.51
CA LEU A 94 1.17 16.27 9.80
C LEU A 94 1.93 16.92 10.96
N VAL A 95 3.24 17.07 10.85
CA VAL A 95 4.06 17.70 11.90
C VAL A 95 3.66 19.16 12.07
N PHE A 96 3.36 19.88 10.98
CA PHE A 96 2.84 21.25 11.07
C PHE A 96 1.45 21.30 11.72
N ALA A 97 0.55 20.37 11.40
CA ALA A 97 -0.75 20.27 12.08
C ALA A 97 -0.61 19.99 13.58
N TRP A 98 0.50 19.38 13.99
CA TRP A 98 0.76 19.03 15.38
C TRP A 98 1.10 20.23 16.27
N THR A 99 1.40 21.41 15.71
CA THR A 99 1.55 22.64 16.49
C THR A 99 0.25 23.01 17.22
N ALA A 100 -0.90 22.69 16.61
CA ALA A 100 -2.23 22.87 17.20
C ALA A 100 -2.72 21.64 18.01
N LEU A 101 -1.93 20.56 18.05
CA LEU A 101 -2.27 19.28 18.69
C LEU A 101 -1.16 18.79 19.65
N ALA A 102 -0.34 19.68 20.19
CA ALA A 102 0.83 19.31 21.00
C ALA A 102 0.47 18.54 22.30
N ASP A 103 -0.77 18.66 22.77
CA ASP A 103 -1.34 17.90 23.89
C ASP A 103 -1.80 16.48 23.52
N ILE A 104 -1.85 16.14 22.23
CA ILE A 104 -2.22 14.80 21.73
C ILE A 104 -0.94 14.03 21.37
N PRO A 105 -0.69 12.86 21.99
CA PRO A 105 0.43 12.02 21.60
C PRO A 105 0.31 11.51 20.16
N LEU A 106 1.35 11.75 19.35
CA LEU A 106 1.54 11.19 18.03
C LEU A 106 2.52 10.04 18.08
N VAL A 107 2.11 8.88 17.57
CA VAL A 107 3.02 7.77 17.31
C VAL A 107 3.32 7.72 15.82
N LEU A 108 4.60 7.84 15.46
CA LEU A 108 5.09 7.67 14.10
C LEU A 108 5.73 6.29 13.94
N CYS A 109 5.39 5.58 12.87
CA CYS A 109 6.14 4.39 12.48
C CYS A 109 6.27 4.26 10.95
N GLY A 110 7.39 3.71 10.52
CA GLY A 110 7.76 3.53 9.13
C GLY A 110 9.19 4.00 8.83
N GLN A 111 9.71 3.58 7.68
CA GLN A 111 11.08 3.91 7.29
C GLN A 111 11.25 5.41 7.00
N ASP A 112 12.27 6.00 7.60
CA ASP A 112 12.64 7.39 7.38
C ASP A 112 13.41 7.58 6.06
N HIS A 113 12.74 8.16 5.06
CA HIS A 113 13.39 8.58 3.81
C HIS A 113 13.77 10.07 3.82
N SER A 114 13.38 10.81 4.87
CA SER A 114 13.75 12.21 5.08
C SER A 114 15.15 12.38 5.69
N ARG A 115 15.80 11.28 6.08
CA ARG A 115 17.15 11.24 6.69
C ARG A 115 17.24 12.20 7.90
N GLY A 116 16.29 12.04 8.83
CA GLY A 116 16.15 12.89 10.01
C GLY A 116 15.52 14.27 9.76
N GLY A 117 15.21 14.62 8.51
CA GLY A 117 14.60 15.92 8.15
C GLY A 117 13.28 16.17 8.88
N LEU A 118 12.43 15.15 8.97
CA LEU A 118 11.15 15.28 9.70
C LEU A 118 11.36 15.54 11.19
N GLY A 119 12.35 14.87 11.80
CA GLY A 119 12.69 15.07 13.21
C GLY A 119 13.21 16.48 13.47
N ARG A 120 14.12 16.99 12.63
CA ARG A 120 14.60 18.38 12.70
C ARG A 120 13.45 19.39 12.56
N PHE A 121 12.50 19.11 11.66
CA PHE A 121 11.32 19.96 11.48
C PHE A 121 10.42 19.98 12.72
N ALA A 122 10.16 18.82 13.33
CA ALA A 122 9.39 18.73 14.57
C ALA A 122 10.06 19.50 15.72
N ARG A 123 11.39 19.44 15.83
CA ARG A 123 12.15 20.21 16.83
C ARG A 123 12.03 21.72 16.61
N ARG A 124 12.21 22.17 15.36
CA ARG A 124 12.08 23.58 14.99
C ARG A 124 10.69 24.15 15.30
N LEU A 125 9.65 23.31 15.23
CA LEU A 125 8.28 23.69 15.56
C LEU A 125 7.91 23.48 17.04
N GLY A 126 8.83 22.99 17.87
CA GLY A 126 8.59 22.78 19.31
C GLY A 126 7.63 21.63 19.65
N VAL A 127 7.32 20.73 18.70
CA VAL A 127 6.33 19.65 18.89
C VAL A 127 6.96 18.29 19.18
N GLU A 128 8.29 18.20 19.20
CA GLU A 128 9.05 16.94 19.39
C GLU A 128 8.59 16.11 20.59
N ARG A 129 8.25 16.75 21.71
CA ARG A 129 7.86 16.07 22.97
C ARG A 129 6.53 15.34 22.87
N SER A 130 5.69 15.73 21.92
CA SER A 130 4.40 15.09 21.65
C SER A 130 4.51 13.90 20.68
N ILE A 131 5.71 13.65 20.12
CA ILE A 131 5.94 12.66 19.07
C ILE A 131 6.79 11.50 19.58
N VAL A 132 6.20 10.31 19.60
CA VAL A 132 6.90 9.04 19.81
C VAL A 132 7.24 8.44 18.45
N ASP A 133 8.53 8.41 18.13
CA ASP A 133 9.04 7.80 16.90
C ASP A 133 9.49 6.35 17.15
N LEU A 134 8.73 5.38 16.64
CA LEU A 134 9.06 3.95 16.74
C LEU A 134 10.00 3.45 15.64
N GLY A 135 10.36 4.32 14.69
CA GLY A 135 11.08 3.94 13.49
C GLY A 135 10.34 2.84 12.70
N ARG A 136 11.09 1.88 12.17
CA ARG A 136 10.56 0.79 11.35
C ARG A 136 9.99 -0.32 12.24
N VAL A 137 8.67 -0.53 12.17
CA VAL A 137 7.97 -1.60 12.90
C VAL A 137 7.67 -2.79 11.97
N PRO A 138 7.90 -4.05 12.40
CA PRO A 138 7.49 -5.23 11.64
C PRO A 138 5.98 -5.26 11.39
N HIS A 139 5.55 -5.65 10.18
CA HIS A 139 4.12 -5.70 9.83
C HIS A 139 3.29 -6.62 10.76
N SER A 140 3.89 -7.66 11.34
CA SER A 140 3.21 -8.52 12.33
C SER A 140 2.74 -7.77 13.57
N ARG A 141 3.36 -6.64 13.92
CA ARG A 141 2.95 -5.78 15.05
C ARG A 141 2.03 -4.64 14.66
N MET A 142 1.82 -4.41 13.36
CA MET A 142 1.05 -3.26 12.86
C MET A 142 -0.42 -3.33 13.26
N GLN A 143 -1.03 -4.51 13.16
CA GLN A 143 -2.43 -4.72 13.58
C GLN A 143 -2.64 -4.43 15.07
N ALA A 144 -1.71 -4.85 15.94
CA ALA A 144 -1.78 -4.53 17.37
C ALA A 144 -1.57 -3.03 17.67
N LEU A 145 -0.74 -2.34 16.90
CA LEU A 145 -0.59 -0.88 16.98
C LEU A 145 -1.88 -0.17 16.58
N LEU A 146 -2.47 -0.56 15.45
CA LEU A 146 -3.71 0.01 14.94
C LEU A 146 -4.86 -0.19 15.92
N ALA A 147 -5.03 -1.41 16.44
CA ALA A 147 -6.09 -1.75 17.40
C ALA A 147 -6.00 -0.94 18.71
N ARG A 148 -4.82 -0.41 19.06
CA ARG A 148 -4.62 0.44 20.24
C ARG A 148 -4.71 1.95 19.95
N ALA A 149 -4.64 2.35 18.68
CA ALA A 149 -4.66 3.75 18.29
C ALA A 149 -6.09 4.30 18.38
N GLU A 150 -6.24 5.55 18.83
CA GLU A 150 -7.53 6.25 18.81
C GLU A 150 -7.92 6.62 17.37
N ALA A 151 -6.92 6.81 16.52
CA ALA A 151 -7.09 7.10 15.10
C ALA A 151 -5.84 6.70 14.32
N LEU A 152 -6.02 6.27 13.08
CA LEU A 152 -4.97 6.32 12.05
C LEU A 152 -5.06 7.69 11.35
N VAL A 153 -3.92 8.36 11.17
CA VAL A 153 -3.80 9.53 10.30
C VAL A 153 -2.99 9.21 9.04
N LEU A 154 -3.54 9.55 7.87
CA LEU A 154 -2.89 9.40 6.57
C LEU A 154 -2.91 10.72 5.78
N PRO A 155 -1.94 11.62 6.00
CA PRO A 155 -1.91 12.98 5.43
C PRO A 155 -1.36 13.02 3.99
N SER A 156 -1.50 11.92 3.24
CA SER A 156 -0.81 11.73 1.96
C SER A 156 -1.20 12.77 0.92
N ARG A 157 -0.23 13.17 0.07
CA ARG A 157 -0.46 13.96 -1.14
C ARG A 157 -0.91 13.07 -2.30
N ARG A 158 -0.46 11.81 -2.32
CA ARG A 158 -0.81 10.80 -3.32
C ARG A 158 -0.76 9.41 -2.69
N ASP A 159 -1.72 8.56 -3.05
CA ASP A 159 -1.69 7.14 -2.70
C ASP A 159 -2.43 6.29 -3.74
N THR A 160 -1.83 5.20 -4.23
CA THR A 160 -2.47 4.36 -5.26
C THR A 160 -3.67 3.60 -4.68
N LEU A 161 -3.59 3.18 -3.42
CA LEU A 161 -4.65 2.43 -2.73
C LEU A 161 -4.86 2.91 -1.29
N GLY A 162 -3.79 3.09 -0.52
CA GLY A 162 -3.82 3.32 0.92
C GLY A 162 -3.85 2.02 1.72
N GLY A 163 -2.90 1.11 1.50
CA GLY A 163 -2.89 -0.22 2.15
C GLY A 163 -3.06 -0.19 3.67
N VAL A 164 -2.46 0.80 4.35
CA VAL A 164 -2.61 0.97 5.81
C VAL A 164 -4.04 1.33 6.24
N VAL A 165 -4.85 1.91 5.35
CA VAL A 165 -6.29 2.12 5.58
C VAL A 165 -7.02 0.80 5.64
N LEU A 166 -6.70 -0.16 4.76
CA LEU A 166 -7.28 -1.52 4.85
C LEU A 166 -6.95 -2.17 6.19
N GLU A 167 -5.71 -2.00 6.64
CA GLU A 167 -5.25 -2.52 7.93
C GLU A 167 -5.99 -1.87 9.11
N ALA A 168 -6.17 -0.55 9.08
CA ALA A 168 -6.94 0.18 10.10
C ALA A 168 -8.41 -0.24 10.11
N LEU A 169 -9.02 -0.39 8.92
CA LEU A 169 -10.40 -0.84 8.81
C LEU A 169 -10.59 -2.22 9.44
N ALA A 170 -9.65 -3.15 9.21
CA ALA A 170 -9.68 -4.49 9.81
C ALA A 170 -9.44 -4.47 11.33
N ALA A 171 -8.64 -3.53 11.84
CA ALA A 171 -8.42 -3.32 13.27
C ALA A 171 -9.57 -2.56 13.96
N GLY A 172 -10.56 -2.05 13.20
CA GLY A 172 -11.60 -1.19 13.74
C GLY A 172 -11.11 0.20 14.14
N THR A 173 -9.97 0.65 13.61
CA THR A 173 -9.40 1.95 13.91
C THR A 173 -10.02 3.01 12.99
N PRO A 174 -10.64 4.08 13.54
CA PRO A 174 -11.09 5.21 12.74
C PRO A 174 -9.95 5.87 11.97
N VAL A 175 -10.23 6.35 10.76
CA VAL A 175 -9.19 6.91 9.87
C VAL A 175 -9.45 8.40 9.62
N VAL A 176 -8.42 9.24 9.75
CA VAL A 176 -8.41 10.60 9.21
C VAL A 176 -7.41 10.64 8.05
N ALA A 177 -7.88 10.91 6.84
CA ALA A 177 -7.01 10.89 5.67
C ALA A 177 -7.26 12.04 4.70
N SER A 178 -6.22 12.43 3.97
CA SER A 178 -6.36 13.27 2.79
C SER A 178 -7.21 12.55 1.74
N ARG A 179 -8.17 13.26 1.11
CA ARG A 179 -9.04 12.70 0.06
C ARG A 179 -8.32 12.59 -1.29
N VAL A 180 -7.31 11.73 -1.38
CA VAL A 180 -6.46 11.57 -2.57
C VAL A 180 -6.42 10.14 -3.09
N GLY A 181 -6.17 9.99 -4.38
CA GLY A 181 -5.82 8.70 -4.96
C GLY A 181 -6.91 7.63 -4.83
N GLY A 182 -6.51 6.40 -4.46
CA GLY A 182 -7.42 5.28 -4.22
C GLY A 182 -8.09 5.27 -2.85
N VAL A 183 -7.70 6.16 -1.92
CA VAL A 183 -8.22 6.16 -0.53
C VAL A 183 -9.75 6.33 -0.47
N PRO A 184 -10.40 7.19 -1.28
CA PRO A 184 -11.86 7.31 -1.31
C PRO A 184 -12.62 6.06 -1.78
N GLU A 185 -11.92 5.06 -2.33
CA GLU A 185 -12.53 3.79 -2.70
C GLU A 185 -12.65 2.85 -1.49
N LEU A 186 -11.79 3.03 -0.48
CA LEU A 186 -11.73 2.17 0.70
C LEU A 186 -12.73 2.57 1.78
N MET A 187 -12.89 3.88 2.01
CA MET A 187 -13.71 4.42 3.09
C MET A 187 -14.57 5.60 2.64
N ARG A 188 -15.59 5.91 3.43
CA ARG A 188 -16.56 6.99 3.21
C ARG A 188 -16.50 7.99 4.37
N HIS A 189 -16.63 9.26 4.05
CA HIS A 189 -16.66 10.34 5.05
C HIS A 189 -17.78 10.11 6.07
N GLY A 190 -17.46 10.23 7.35
CA GLY A 190 -18.41 10.10 8.46
C GLY A 190 -18.91 8.67 8.75
N ARG A 191 -18.47 7.67 7.97
CA ARG A 191 -18.88 6.26 8.13
C ARG A 191 -17.78 5.41 8.75
N GLU A 192 -16.58 5.44 8.16
CA GLU A 192 -15.40 4.71 8.67
C GLU A 192 -14.26 5.65 9.06
N GLY A 193 -14.34 6.91 8.63
CA GLY A 193 -13.31 7.89 8.85
C GLY A 193 -13.72 9.30 8.42
N LEU A 194 -12.82 10.25 8.58
CA LEU A 194 -12.96 11.62 8.14
C LEU A 194 -11.98 11.89 7.00
N PHE A 195 -12.48 12.59 5.98
CA PHE A 195 -11.65 13.11 4.91
C PHE A 195 -11.31 14.57 5.16
N VAL A 196 -10.07 14.94 4.86
CA VAL A 196 -9.61 16.33 4.81
C VAL A 196 -9.02 16.64 3.43
N PRO A 197 -8.98 17.91 3.02
CA PRO A 197 -8.23 18.29 1.84
C PRO A 197 -6.72 18.01 2.03
N PRO A 198 -5.99 17.61 0.97
CA PRO A 198 -4.54 17.41 1.07
C PRO A 198 -3.83 18.76 1.31
N LYS A 199 -2.68 18.72 1.99
CA LYS A 199 -1.85 19.90 2.28
C LYS A 199 -2.51 20.97 3.16
N GLU A 200 -3.62 20.63 3.84
CA GLU A 200 -4.34 21.53 4.75
C GLU A 200 -4.12 21.13 6.22
N PRO A 201 -3.07 21.61 6.90
CA PRO A 201 -2.76 21.20 8.26
C PRO A 201 -3.84 21.62 9.27
N ALA A 202 -4.47 22.78 9.09
CA ALA A 202 -5.55 23.23 9.97
C ALA A 202 -6.79 22.31 9.86
N ALA A 203 -7.15 21.88 8.65
CA ALA A 203 -8.25 20.93 8.46
C ALA A 203 -7.93 19.56 9.07
N LEU A 204 -6.68 19.10 8.92
CA LEU A 204 -6.18 17.88 9.55
C LEU A 204 -6.27 17.95 11.08
N ALA A 205 -5.80 19.06 11.67
CA ALA A 205 -5.83 19.28 13.10
C ALA A 205 -7.27 19.27 13.66
N ARG A 206 -8.20 20.00 13.02
CA ARG A 206 -9.62 20.02 13.43
C ARG A 206 -10.26 18.64 13.39
N ALA A 207 -10.01 17.86 12.34
CA ALA A 207 -10.59 16.52 12.21
C ALA A 207 -10.07 15.56 13.29
N LEU A 208 -8.76 15.61 13.58
CA LEU A 208 -8.15 14.81 14.64
C LEU A 208 -8.61 15.23 16.03
N ARG A 209 -8.65 16.53 16.31
CA ARG A 209 -9.16 17.08 17.58
C ARG A 209 -10.59 16.62 17.86
N ARG A 210 -11.46 16.74 16.85
CA ARG A 210 -12.85 16.26 16.94
C ARG A 210 -12.89 14.79 17.32
N LEU A 211 -12.13 13.97 16.61
CA LEU A 211 -12.13 12.53 16.84
C LEU A 211 -11.50 12.17 18.20
N TRP A 212 -10.51 12.91 18.67
CA TRP A 212 -9.88 12.74 19.98
C TRP A 212 -10.83 13.04 21.15
N ASN A 213 -11.67 14.06 21.01
CA ASN A 213 -12.60 14.52 22.04
C ASN A 213 -13.95 13.80 22.03
N ASP A 214 -14.34 13.18 20.90
CA ASP A 214 -15.65 12.55 20.75
C ASP A 214 -15.56 10.99 20.73
N PRO A 215 -15.64 10.32 21.90
CA PRO A 215 -15.60 8.86 21.97
C PRO A 215 -16.83 8.19 21.34
N VAL A 216 -17.96 8.88 21.20
CA VAL A 216 -19.17 8.35 20.54
C VAL A 216 -18.92 8.26 19.03
N LEU A 217 -18.38 9.32 18.44
CA LEU A 217 -17.96 9.32 17.05
C LEU A 217 -16.91 8.25 16.79
N ARG A 218 -15.90 8.10 17.65
CA ARG A 218 -14.88 7.04 17.50
C ARG A 218 -15.48 5.66 17.44
N ARG A 219 -16.34 5.31 18.41
CA ARG A 219 -17.01 4.00 18.45
C ARG A 219 -17.86 3.74 17.20
N ARG A 220 -18.59 4.76 16.74
CA ARG A 220 -19.39 4.66 15.51
C ARG A 220 -18.52 4.41 14.26
N LEU A 221 -17.44 5.18 14.11
CA LEU A 221 -16.53 5.03 12.98
C LEU A 221 -15.78 3.68 13.02
N ALA A 222 -15.40 3.23 14.21
CA ALA A 222 -14.77 1.92 14.44
C ALA A 222 -15.68 0.76 14.02
N ALA A 223 -16.97 0.80 14.41
CA ALA A 223 -17.95 -0.19 13.98
C ALA A 223 -18.15 -0.17 12.45
N GLY A 224 -18.21 1.02 11.85
CA GLY A 224 -18.24 1.19 10.40
C GLY A 224 -17.01 0.59 9.72
N ALA A 225 -15.83 0.83 10.28
CA ALA A 225 -14.55 0.32 9.80
C ALA A 225 -14.51 -1.21 9.76
N LEU A 226 -14.90 -1.87 10.86
CA LEU A 226 -15.00 -3.34 10.94
C LEU A 226 -16.02 -3.91 9.94
N LYS A 227 -17.17 -3.26 9.76
CA LYS A 227 -18.16 -3.69 8.76
C LYS A 227 -17.61 -3.55 7.33
N ARG A 228 -16.89 -2.45 7.06
CA ARG A 228 -16.32 -2.16 5.73
C ARG A 228 -15.17 -3.10 5.38
N SER A 229 -14.33 -3.46 6.34
CA SER A 229 -13.16 -4.32 6.12
C SER A 229 -13.52 -5.70 5.55
N ARG A 230 -14.71 -6.23 5.87
CA ARG A 230 -15.22 -7.51 5.33
C ARG A 230 -15.29 -7.54 3.80
N ARG A 231 -15.36 -6.38 3.13
CA ARG A 231 -15.36 -6.28 1.66
C ARG A 231 -13.96 -6.38 1.06
N PHE A 232 -12.92 -6.30 1.89
CA PHE A 232 -11.52 -6.17 1.49
C PHE A 232 -10.66 -7.21 2.19
N THR A 233 -10.55 -8.39 1.57
CA THR A 233 -9.76 -9.49 2.12
C THR A 233 -8.77 -10.01 1.08
N TRP A 234 -7.62 -10.52 1.55
CA TRP A 234 -6.70 -11.23 0.66
C TRP A 234 -7.34 -12.48 0.08
N LEU A 235 -8.27 -13.11 0.79
CA LEU A 235 -9.03 -14.26 0.29
C LEU A 235 -9.85 -13.87 -0.96
N ALA A 236 -10.61 -12.77 -0.89
CA ALA A 236 -11.38 -12.27 -2.03
C ALA A 236 -10.48 -11.83 -3.20
N ALA A 237 -9.35 -11.16 -2.89
CA ALA A 237 -8.37 -10.77 -3.90
C ALA A 237 -7.76 -12.00 -4.61
N CYS A 238 -7.36 -13.02 -3.86
CA CYS A 238 -6.77 -14.24 -4.40
C CYS A 238 -7.79 -15.08 -5.18
N ALA A 239 -9.05 -15.13 -4.74
CA ALA A 239 -10.13 -15.77 -5.49
C ALA A 239 -10.35 -15.07 -6.84
N ALA A 240 -10.29 -13.74 -6.87
CA ALA A 240 -10.34 -12.98 -8.12
C ALA A 240 -9.12 -13.28 -9.01
N TYR A 241 -7.90 -13.31 -8.48
CA TYR A 241 -6.72 -13.68 -9.27
C TYR A 241 -6.83 -15.09 -9.84
N ALA A 242 -7.25 -16.06 -9.02
CA ALA A 242 -7.38 -17.45 -9.45
C ALA A 242 -8.39 -17.60 -10.59
N ARG A 243 -9.56 -16.97 -10.47
CA ARG A 243 -10.58 -16.96 -11.54
C ARG A 243 -10.06 -16.32 -12.83
N LEU A 244 -9.36 -15.19 -12.73
CA LEU A 244 -8.81 -14.48 -13.89
C LEU A 244 -7.65 -15.24 -14.55
N ALA A 245 -6.86 -15.96 -13.77
CA ALA A 245 -5.83 -16.85 -14.27
C ALA A 245 -6.38 -18.20 -14.77
N GLY A 246 -7.67 -18.50 -14.55
CA GLY A 246 -8.29 -19.75 -14.97
C GLY A 246 -7.73 -20.97 -14.23
N LEU A 247 -7.44 -20.83 -12.94
CA LEU A 247 -6.82 -21.90 -12.15
C LEU A 247 -7.80 -23.04 -11.88
N LYS A 248 -7.28 -24.27 -12.02
CA LYS A 248 -7.95 -25.48 -11.52
C LYS A 248 -7.65 -25.66 -10.02
N PRO A 249 -8.54 -26.31 -9.25
CA PRO A 249 -8.25 -26.67 -7.85
C PRO A 249 -6.89 -27.38 -7.70
N GLY A 250 -6.12 -27.05 -6.67
CA GLY A 250 -4.81 -27.65 -6.42
C GLY A 250 -3.67 -27.18 -7.35
N ALA A 251 -3.94 -26.24 -8.28
CA ALA A 251 -2.91 -25.68 -9.15
C ALA A 251 -1.75 -25.05 -8.36
N ARG A 252 -0.55 -25.17 -8.91
CA ARG A 252 0.68 -24.54 -8.43
C ARG A 252 0.73 -23.10 -8.92
N VAL A 253 0.88 -22.15 -8.01
CA VAL A 253 0.86 -20.72 -8.32
C VAL A 253 2.13 -20.05 -7.83
N ALA A 254 2.84 -19.39 -8.74
CA ALA A 254 3.98 -18.57 -8.39
C ALA A 254 3.55 -17.10 -8.21
N VAL A 255 3.74 -16.57 -6.99
CA VAL A 255 3.55 -15.14 -6.69
C VAL A 255 4.87 -14.40 -6.86
N VAL A 256 4.92 -13.46 -7.79
CA VAL A 256 6.14 -12.75 -8.20
C VAL A 256 6.05 -11.28 -7.81
N VAL A 257 7.01 -10.79 -7.03
CA VAL A 257 7.12 -9.39 -6.57
C VAL A 257 8.51 -8.82 -6.82
N TRP A 258 8.63 -7.50 -6.97
CA TRP A 258 9.94 -6.86 -7.02
C TRP A 258 10.47 -6.80 -5.59
N GLU A 259 11.63 -7.37 -5.31
CA GLU A 259 12.24 -7.32 -3.99
C GLU A 259 13.75 -7.16 -4.13
N ASN A 260 14.40 -6.58 -3.12
CA ASN A 260 15.87 -6.46 -3.06
C ASN A 260 16.41 -6.79 -1.66
N GLY A 261 15.61 -7.51 -0.86
CA GLY A 261 15.88 -7.85 0.55
C GLY A 261 15.60 -6.74 1.56
N ARG A 262 15.24 -5.51 1.14
CA ARG A 262 15.04 -4.36 2.05
C ARG A 262 13.61 -3.79 2.06
N ASP A 263 12.78 -4.18 1.08
CA ASP A 263 11.42 -3.63 0.88
C ASP A 263 10.35 -4.47 1.60
N GLN A 264 9.90 -3.99 2.76
CA GLN A 264 8.86 -4.65 3.57
C GLN A 264 7.50 -4.72 2.86
N THR A 265 7.21 -3.79 1.96
CA THR A 265 5.91 -3.75 1.26
C THR A 265 5.83 -4.90 0.27
N ALA A 266 6.87 -5.11 -0.52
CA ALA A 266 6.96 -6.24 -1.45
C ALA A 266 6.91 -7.59 -0.71
N ALA A 267 7.68 -7.72 0.37
CA ALA A 267 7.69 -8.93 1.19
C ALA A 267 6.29 -9.25 1.74
N ALA A 268 5.57 -8.24 2.21
CA ALA A 268 4.22 -8.41 2.74
C ALA A 268 3.18 -8.75 1.66
N LEU A 269 3.23 -8.10 0.49
CA LEU A 269 2.33 -8.42 -0.61
C LEU A 269 2.49 -9.87 -1.06
N ARG A 270 3.73 -10.33 -1.21
CA ARG A 270 4.03 -11.74 -1.51
C ARG A 270 3.48 -12.67 -0.43
N ARG A 271 3.80 -12.42 0.85
CA ARG A 271 3.34 -13.28 1.95
C ARG A 271 1.81 -13.36 2.02
N ASN A 272 1.13 -12.22 1.89
CA ASN A 272 -0.33 -12.17 1.98
C ASN A 272 -1.02 -12.86 0.80
N ALA A 273 -0.51 -12.67 -0.42
CA ALA A 273 -1.03 -13.36 -1.61
C ALA A 273 -0.78 -14.87 -1.54
N VAL A 274 0.41 -15.30 -1.12
CA VAL A 274 0.71 -16.73 -0.93
C VAL A 274 -0.20 -17.34 0.14
N ALA A 275 -0.38 -16.67 1.28
CA ALA A 275 -1.28 -17.13 2.34
C ALA A 275 -2.74 -17.22 1.85
N GLY A 276 -3.22 -16.20 1.13
CA GLY A 276 -4.58 -16.18 0.58
C GLY A 276 -4.82 -17.26 -0.46
N LEU A 277 -3.86 -17.53 -1.36
CA LEU A 277 -3.95 -18.62 -2.32
C LEU A 277 -3.91 -20.00 -1.65
N ARG A 278 -3.07 -20.19 -0.62
CA ARG A 278 -3.04 -21.43 0.16
C ARG A 278 -4.35 -21.68 0.91
N ALA A 279 -4.94 -20.63 1.47
CA ALA A 279 -6.25 -20.72 2.12
C ALA A 279 -7.39 -21.11 1.16
N LEU A 280 -7.21 -20.90 -0.15
CA LEU A 280 -8.12 -21.36 -1.21
C LEU A 280 -7.78 -22.76 -1.76
N GLY A 281 -6.80 -23.46 -1.19
CA GLY A 281 -6.39 -24.80 -1.61
C GLY A 281 -5.38 -24.85 -2.76
N TYR A 282 -4.75 -23.73 -3.14
CA TYR A 282 -3.70 -23.71 -4.16
C TYR A 282 -2.31 -23.98 -3.57
N ARG A 283 -1.44 -24.65 -4.36
CA ARG A 283 -0.03 -24.87 -4.02
C ARG A 283 0.78 -23.61 -4.35
N ALA A 284 0.68 -22.59 -3.51
CA ALA A 284 1.31 -21.29 -3.78
C ALA A 284 2.74 -21.18 -3.21
N SER A 285 3.64 -20.62 -4.01
CA SER A 285 5.01 -20.25 -3.66
C SER A 285 5.27 -18.78 -4.02
N GLY A 286 6.29 -18.19 -3.41
CA GLY A 286 6.62 -16.78 -3.61
C GLY A 286 8.03 -16.59 -4.15
N ALA A 287 8.22 -15.65 -5.06
CA ALA A 287 9.50 -15.34 -5.67
C ALA A 287 9.72 -13.84 -5.87
N ALA A 288 10.98 -13.47 -6.09
CA ALA A 288 11.41 -12.12 -6.40
C ALA A 288 12.00 -12.08 -7.82
N TRP A 289 11.99 -10.93 -8.50
CA TRP A 289 12.66 -10.77 -9.80
C TRP A 289 13.87 -9.82 -9.81
N ALA A 290 14.26 -9.23 -8.67
CA ALA A 290 15.38 -8.29 -8.57
C ALA A 290 16.26 -8.53 -7.33
N GLY A 291 17.44 -7.91 -7.27
CA GLY A 291 18.34 -7.87 -6.10
C GLY A 291 19.85 -8.01 -6.41
N ARG A 292 20.71 -7.20 -5.76
CA ARG A 292 22.20 -7.22 -5.89
C ARG A 292 22.87 -8.39 -5.14
N ARG A 293 22.39 -9.62 -5.29
CA ARG A 293 23.20 -10.81 -4.97
C ARG A 293 23.43 -11.59 -6.26
N PRO A 294 24.62 -11.50 -6.86
CA PRO A 294 24.95 -12.08 -8.16
C PRO A 294 25.25 -13.59 -8.09
N SER A 295 24.40 -14.39 -7.43
CA SER A 295 24.66 -15.84 -7.31
C SER A 295 23.47 -16.78 -7.54
N ARG A 296 22.37 -16.33 -8.15
CA ARG A 296 21.37 -17.16 -8.89
C ARG A 296 20.25 -16.27 -9.46
N ALA A 297 20.01 -16.34 -10.76
CA ALA A 297 18.95 -15.61 -11.47
C ALA A 297 17.56 -15.90 -10.86
N PRO A 298 16.87 -14.91 -10.25
CA PRO A 298 15.63 -15.18 -9.51
C PRO A 298 14.48 -15.74 -10.36
N LEU A 299 14.45 -15.38 -11.65
CA LEU A 299 13.43 -15.85 -12.62
C LEU A 299 13.71 -17.26 -13.16
N GLU A 300 14.97 -17.69 -13.23
CA GLU A 300 15.33 -19.05 -13.67
C GLU A 300 15.02 -20.09 -12.60
N ALA A 301 15.29 -19.78 -11.32
CA ALA A 301 14.90 -20.64 -10.20
C ALA A 301 13.38 -20.86 -10.16
N LEU A 302 12.63 -19.84 -10.54
CA LEU A 302 11.17 -19.88 -10.70
C LEU A 302 10.72 -20.87 -11.79
N SER A 303 11.44 -20.94 -12.91
CA SER A 303 11.14 -21.88 -14.02
C SER A 303 11.25 -23.34 -13.58
N ARG A 304 12.16 -23.65 -12.65
CA ARG A 304 12.32 -25.00 -12.09
C ARG A 304 11.11 -25.47 -11.30
N THR A 305 10.28 -24.56 -10.80
CA THR A 305 9.07 -24.91 -10.03
C THR A 305 7.88 -25.30 -10.91
N ARG A 306 7.99 -25.12 -12.24
CA ARG A 306 6.95 -25.41 -13.26
C ARG A 306 5.54 -25.03 -12.79
N PRO A 307 5.29 -23.79 -12.34
CA PRO A 307 3.98 -23.41 -11.83
C PRO A 307 2.94 -23.42 -12.95
N ASP A 308 1.70 -23.73 -12.62
CA ASP A 308 0.59 -23.76 -13.57
C ASP A 308 0.10 -22.33 -13.88
N ALA A 309 0.42 -21.35 -13.00
CA ALA A 309 0.16 -19.94 -13.23
C ALA A 309 1.09 -19.00 -12.45
N TRP A 310 1.12 -17.75 -12.92
CA TRP A 310 1.97 -16.69 -12.39
C TRP A 310 1.11 -15.48 -12.01
N VAL A 311 1.27 -14.99 -10.78
CA VAL A 311 0.65 -13.76 -10.30
C VAL A 311 1.75 -12.75 -10.00
N VAL A 312 1.90 -11.79 -10.89
CA VAL A 312 2.94 -10.75 -10.83
C VAL A 312 2.36 -9.48 -10.22
N PHE A 313 2.96 -8.96 -9.14
CA PHE A 313 2.63 -7.65 -8.58
C PHE A 313 3.68 -6.62 -9.00
N LEU A 314 3.31 -5.69 -9.87
CA LEU A 314 4.16 -4.60 -10.35
C LEU A 314 4.19 -3.44 -9.34
N LEU A 315 4.99 -3.61 -8.28
CA LEU A 315 5.26 -2.57 -7.28
C LEU A 315 6.32 -1.57 -7.71
N ARG A 316 7.25 -2.02 -8.56
CA ARG A 316 8.27 -1.19 -9.18
C ARG A 316 8.16 -1.42 -10.67
N TYR A 317 8.22 -0.33 -11.40
CA TYR A 317 8.10 -0.35 -12.85
C TYR A 317 9.45 -0.24 -13.55
N ARG A 318 10.55 -0.56 -12.85
CA ARG A 318 11.89 -0.59 -13.44
C ARG A 318 12.29 -1.98 -13.88
N GLU A 319 13.11 -2.03 -14.92
CA GLU A 319 13.67 -3.28 -15.47
C GLU A 319 12.57 -4.29 -15.87
N VAL A 320 11.39 -3.79 -16.23
CA VAL A 320 10.22 -4.62 -16.55
C VAL A 320 10.43 -5.37 -17.86
N ALA A 321 11.27 -4.88 -18.77
CA ALA A 321 11.64 -5.55 -20.00
C ALA A 321 12.35 -6.89 -19.75
N VAL A 322 13.12 -7.01 -18.66
CA VAL A 322 13.72 -8.30 -18.26
C VAL A 322 12.63 -9.29 -17.89
N LEU A 323 11.62 -8.83 -17.15
CA LEU A 323 10.47 -9.64 -16.77
C LEU A 323 9.59 -9.98 -17.99
N ALA A 324 9.37 -9.02 -18.89
CA ALA A 324 8.60 -9.21 -20.11
C ALA A 324 9.25 -10.27 -21.02
N ARG A 325 10.55 -10.14 -21.31
CA ARG A 325 11.31 -11.13 -22.09
C ARG A 325 11.25 -12.52 -21.47
N PHE A 326 11.42 -12.62 -20.14
CA PHE A 326 11.30 -13.91 -19.45
C PHE A 326 9.99 -14.64 -19.74
N PHE A 327 8.86 -13.91 -19.73
CA PHE A 327 7.54 -14.48 -20.03
C PHE A 327 7.34 -14.74 -21.52
N GLU A 328 7.80 -13.82 -22.39
CA GLU A 328 7.69 -13.92 -23.86
C GLU A 328 8.51 -15.10 -24.41
N ASP A 329 9.79 -15.22 -24.04
CA ASP A 329 10.71 -16.26 -24.52
C ASP A 329 10.28 -17.68 -24.15
N ARG A 330 9.33 -17.82 -23.22
CA ARG A 330 8.84 -19.11 -22.69
C ARG A 330 7.36 -19.35 -22.98
N ASP A 331 6.72 -18.47 -23.76
CA ASP A 331 5.28 -18.48 -24.02
C ASP A 331 4.42 -18.59 -22.74
N LEU A 332 4.84 -17.87 -21.69
CA LEU A 332 4.16 -17.85 -20.40
C LEU A 332 3.28 -16.61 -20.30
N ARG A 333 2.02 -16.79 -19.89
CA ARG A 333 1.05 -15.69 -19.79
C ARG A 333 0.68 -15.38 -18.34
N PRO A 334 1.34 -14.40 -17.68
CA PRO A 334 1.07 -14.09 -16.28
C PRO A 334 -0.24 -13.34 -16.09
N LEU A 335 -0.79 -13.41 -14.88
CA LEU A 335 -1.69 -12.37 -14.37
C LEU A 335 -0.83 -11.24 -13.81
N VAL A 336 -1.06 -10.01 -14.26
CA VAL A 336 -0.25 -8.85 -13.85
C VAL A 336 -1.10 -7.86 -13.08
N ASN A 337 -0.70 -7.56 -11.85
CA ASN A 337 -1.34 -6.60 -10.97
C ASN A 337 -0.56 -5.28 -10.92
N LEU A 338 -1.23 -4.20 -11.30
CA LEU A 338 -0.75 -2.82 -11.21
C LEU A 338 -0.94 -2.29 -9.78
N CYS A 339 0.18 -2.05 -9.11
CA CYS A 339 0.24 -1.57 -7.73
C CYS A 339 0.64 -0.09 -7.62
#